data_AF-A0A2V3PTS3-F1
#
_entry.id   AF-A0A2V3PTS3-F1
#
_cell.length_a   1.000
_cell.length_b   1.000
_cell.length_c   1.000
_cell.angle_alpha   90.00
_cell.angle_beta   90.00
_cell.angle_gamma   90.00
#
_symmetry.space_group_name_H-M   'P 1'
#
loop_
_entity.id
_entity.type
_entity.pdbx_description
1 polymer ?
#
loop_
_entity_poly.entity_id
_entity_poly.type
_entity_poly.pdbx_seq_one_letter_code
_entity_poly.pdbx_strand_id
1 'polypeptide(L)'
;MKNNNQDVFEAEKYKRPIFVQNLKKGDFIICQSPASTWICIVSHIEDGKVHYFINYNYRAKLLRQNDWFLADYAKRKATEEEKEALQQVLDKEHLVWIDPLNKIVNLNALSFVPESITLLKPTGLKKSDKHIGVCTADNLKVMYGAADTYGLFYNDPRLLERVDCLLIPCNYNELESGDTAFRTKYKPSEFIIGSNDIRNYVKIQKQGYTYINGESLIKCYDTDYHWFKVTMG
;
A
#
# COMPACT_ATOMS: atom_id res chain seq x y z
N MET A 1 19.79 -21.25 -62.39
CA MET A 1 19.89 -21.95 -61.08
C MET A 1 20.00 -20.88 -60.01
N LYS A 2 19.11 -20.93 -59.02
CA LYS A 2 18.79 -19.83 -58.11
C LYS A 2 19.82 -19.69 -56.99
N ASN A 3 20.10 -18.43 -56.65
CA ASN A 3 21.00 -17.98 -55.58
C ASN A 3 20.64 -18.59 -54.22
N ASN A 4 21.67 -19.09 -53.54
CA ASN A 4 21.68 -19.28 -52.09
C ASN A 4 21.84 -17.91 -51.42
N ASN A 5 20.71 -17.25 -51.13
CA ASN A 5 20.69 -16.28 -50.05
C ASN A 5 20.36 -17.08 -48.79
N GLN A 6 21.39 -17.41 -48.00
CA GLN A 6 21.22 -17.64 -46.58
C GLN A 6 20.69 -16.33 -46.00
N ASP A 7 19.42 -16.32 -45.60
CA ASP A 7 18.88 -15.28 -44.73
C ASP A 7 19.67 -15.33 -43.42
N VAL A 8 20.75 -14.55 -43.38
CA VAL A 8 21.39 -14.13 -42.14
C VAL A 8 20.30 -13.43 -41.36
N PHE A 9 19.89 -14.05 -40.25
CA PHE A 9 19.00 -13.42 -39.28
C PHE A 9 19.72 -12.19 -38.73
N GLU A 10 19.48 -11.03 -39.35
CA GLU A 10 19.99 -9.75 -38.91
C GLU A 10 19.44 -9.47 -37.51
N ALA A 11 20.31 -9.58 -36.51
CA ALA A 11 20.09 -9.19 -35.13
C ALA A 11 19.93 -7.65 -34.95
N GLU A 12 19.60 -6.91 -36.01
CA GLU A 12 19.65 -5.44 -36.07
C GLU A 12 18.29 -4.74 -35.91
N LYS A 13 17.25 -5.42 -35.41
CA LYS A 13 15.91 -4.78 -35.23
C LYS A 13 15.36 -4.68 -33.82
N TYR A 14 16.18 -4.85 -32.78
CA TYR A 14 15.83 -4.29 -31.48
C TYR A 14 16.32 -2.85 -31.42
N LYS A 15 15.47 -1.95 -31.97
CA LYS A 15 15.54 -0.53 -31.65
C LYS A 15 15.68 -0.43 -30.12
N ARG A 16 16.76 0.21 -29.69
CA ARG A 16 17.10 0.51 -28.29
C ARG A 16 15.82 0.78 -27.47
N PRO A 17 15.68 0.21 -26.26
CA PRO A 17 14.52 0.48 -25.43
C PRO A 17 14.35 1.99 -25.26
N ILE A 18 13.13 2.47 -25.45
CA ILE A 18 12.71 3.72 -24.85
C ILE A 18 12.79 3.44 -23.36
N PHE A 19 13.93 3.80 -22.73
CA PHE A 19 13.96 3.91 -21.29
C PHE A 19 12.79 4.83 -20.95
N VAL A 20 11.75 4.28 -20.32
CA VAL A 20 10.77 5.12 -19.65
C VAL A 20 11.52 5.72 -18.48
N GLN A 21 12.28 6.78 -18.76
CA GLN A 21 13.01 7.54 -17.75
C GLN A 21 11.95 7.96 -16.73
N ASN A 22 12.18 7.64 -15.45
CA ASN A 22 11.31 7.91 -14.31
C ASN A 22 10.16 6.91 -14.05
N LEU A 23 10.41 5.61 -14.17
CA LEU A 23 9.57 4.62 -13.49
C LEU A 23 9.86 4.63 -11.99
N LYS A 24 8.80 4.64 -11.18
CA LYS A 24 8.85 4.53 -9.72
C LYS A 24 8.03 3.36 -9.21
N LYS A 25 8.31 2.94 -7.99
CA LYS A 25 7.45 2.01 -7.23
C LYS A 25 5.99 2.49 -7.29
N GLY A 26 5.09 1.57 -7.59
CA GLY A 26 3.66 1.81 -7.76
C GLY A 26 3.21 2.31 -9.12
N ASP A 27 4.13 2.63 -10.04
CA ASP A 27 3.72 2.95 -11.40
C ASP A 27 3.06 1.73 -12.07
N PHE A 28 1.93 1.97 -12.71
CA PHE A 28 1.30 1.02 -13.62
C PHE A 28 1.89 1.22 -15.00
N ILE A 29 2.39 0.15 -15.61
CA ILE A 29 3.06 0.20 -16.92
C ILE A 29 2.53 -0.86 -17.86
N ILE A 30 2.47 -0.49 -19.13
CA ILE A 30 2.27 -1.45 -20.22
C ILE A 30 3.62 -1.97 -20.65
N CYS A 31 3.70 -3.29 -20.70
CA CYS A 31 4.86 -4.03 -21.13
C CYS A 31 4.53 -4.86 -22.36
N GLN A 32 5.50 -5.02 -23.24
CA GLN A 32 5.33 -5.73 -24.49
C GLN A 32 6.60 -6.52 -24.83
N SER A 33 6.46 -7.83 -24.96
CA SER A 33 7.42 -8.68 -25.65
C SER A 33 6.94 -8.94 -27.08
N PRO A 34 7.78 -9.56 -27.94
CA PRO A 34 7.33 -9.98 -29.27
C PRO A 34 6.10 -10.91 -29.26
N ALA A 35 5.85 -11.64 -28.17
CA ALA A 35 4.79 -12.65 -28.08
C ALA A 35 3.54 -12.21 -27.31
N SER A 36 3.64 -11.22 -26.43
CA SER A 36 2.52 -10.80 -25.60
C SER A 36 2.63 -9.36 -25.10
N THR A 37 1.48 -8.80 -24.74
CA THR A 37 1.34 -7.53 -24.02
C THR A 37 0.74 -7.82 -22.64
N TRP A 38 1.22 -7.12 -21.62
CA TRP A 38 0.69 -7.20 -20.27
C TRP A 38 0.75 -5.84 -19.58
N ILE A 39 -0.05 -5.66 -18.54
CA ILE A 39 0.06 -4.55 -17.60
C ILE A 39 0.70 -5.05 -16.32
N CYS A 40 1.50 -4.22 -15.65
CA CYS A 40 2.05 -4.56 -14.34
C CYS A 40 2.17 -3.34 -13.44
N ILE A 41 2.22 -3.59 -12.13
CA ILE A 41 2.50 -2.58 -11.10
C ILE A 41 3.94 -2.75 -10.64
N VAL A 42 4.75 -1.71 -10.82
CA VAL A 42 6.19 -1.73 -10.52
C VAL A 42 6.41 -1.83 -9.00
N SER A 43 7.25 -2.77 -8.58
CA SER A 43 7.75 -2.86 -7.20
C SER A 43 9.04 -2.07 -7.05
N HIS A 44 10.07 -2.41 -7.81
CA HIS A 44 11.35 -1.71 -7.86
C HIS A 44 12.09 -2.10 -9.14
N ILE A 45 13.23 -1.43 -9.40
CA ILE A 45 14.09 -1.70 -10.53
C ILE A 45 15.51 -1.94 -10.00
N GLU A 46 16.12 -3.05 -10.41
CA GLU A 46 17.46 -3.46 -10.00
C GLU A 46 18.14 -4.16 -11.18
N ASP A 47 19.40 -3.81 -11.46
CA ASP A 47 20.24 -4.46 -12.47
C ASP A 47 19.57 -4.69 -13.85
N GLY A 48 18.84 -3.69 -14.34
CA GLY A 48 18.15 -3.77 -15.64
C GLY A 48 16.91 -4.66 -15.64
N LYS A 49 16.43 -5.09 -14.48
CA LYS A 49 15.19 -5.83 -14.28
C LYS A 49 14.14 -4.96 -13.63
N VAL A 50 12.91 -5.08 -14.10
CA VAL A 50 11.73 -4.52 -13.46
C VAL A 50 11.10 -5.61 -12.62
N HIS A 51 11.17 -5.45 -11.30
CA HIS A 51 10.44 -6.27 -10.36
C HIS A 51 9.03 -5.71 -10.22
N TYR A 52 8.03 -6.58 -10.18
CA TYR A 52 6.63 -6.18 -10.14
C TYR A 52 5.91 -6.80 -8.94
N PHE A 53 4.94 -6.06 -8.38
CA PHE A 53 3.99 -6.64 -7.44
C PHE A 53 3.09 -7.62 -8.16
N ILE A 54 2.62 -7.22 -9.34
CA ILE A 54 1.75 -8.04 -10.17
C ILE A 54 1.92 -7.73 -11.65
N ASN A 55 1.72 -8.74 -12.49
CA ASN A 55 1.45 -8.55 -13.90
C ASN A 55 0.16 -9.28 -14.31
N TYR A 56 -0.54 -8.73 -15.29
CA TYR A 56 -1.68 -9.38 -15.92
C TYR A 56 -1.47 -9.46 -17.43
N ASN A 57 -1.34 -10.69 -17.92
CA ASN A 57 -1.19 -10.97 -19.34
C ASN A 57 -2.56 -11.05 -20.02
N TYR A 58 -2.87 -10.08 -20.88
CA TYR A 58 -4.18 -10.01 -21.54
C TYR A 58 -4.52 -11.24 -22.39
N ARG A 59 -3.51 -11.82 -23.06
CA ARG A 59 -3.71 -12.95 -23.98
C ARG A 59 -3.86 -14.27 -23.23
N ALA A 60 -3.00 -14.49 -22.24
CA ALA A 60 -3.02 -15.70 -21.41
C ALA A 60 -4.09 -15.64 -20.31
N LYS A 61 -4.67 -14.46 -20.04
CA LYS A 61 -5.56 -14.18 -18.90
C LYS A 61 -4.95 -14.69 -17.59
N LEU A 62 -3.65 -14.48 -17.43
CA LEU A 62 -2.86 -14.97 -16.31
C LEU A 62 -2.35 -13.80 -15.49
N LEU A 63 -2.49 -13.94 -14.18
CA LEU A 63 -1.98 -13.01 -13.19
C LEU A 63 -0.82 -13.66 -12.42
N ARG A 64 0.33 -12.98 -12.37
CA ARG A 64 1.50 -13.42 -11.59
C ARG A 64 1.91 -12.34 -10.61
N GLN A 65 2.41 -12.75 -9.45
CA GLN A 65 2.84 -11.85 -8.39
C GLN A 65 4.32 -12.00 -8.08
N ASN A 66 4.95 -10.92 -7.62
CA ASN A 66 6.29 -10.90 -7.01
C ASN A 66 7.39 -11.59 -7.85
N ASP A 67 7.52 -11.18 -9.11
CA ASP A 67 8.52 -11.72 -10.03
C ASP A 67 9.11 -10.55 -10.84
N TRP A 68 9.91 -10.83 -11.88
CA TRP A 68 10.63 -9.81 -12.63
C TRP A 68 10.62 -10.07 -14.13
N PHE A 69 10.92 -9.02 -14.90
CA PHE A 69 11.20 -9.11 -16.33
C PHE A 69 12.27 -8.08 -16.73
N LEU A 70 12.84 -8.25 -17.93
CA LEU A 70 13.85 -7.31 -18.44
C LEU A 70 13.23 -5.94 -18.68
N ALA A 71 13.90 -4.86 -18.23
CA ALA A 71 13.41 -3.50 -18.37
C ALA A 71 13.07 -3.11 -19.82
N ASP A 72 13.72 -3.76 -20.80
CA ASP A 72 13.47 -3.60 -22.23
C ASP A 72 12.03 -3.91 -22.67
N TYR A 73 11.27 -4.66 -21.87
CA TYR A 73 9.85 -4.91 -22.15
C TYR A 73 8.95 -3.76 -21.69
N ALA A 74 9.40 -2.84 -20.85
CA ALA A 74 8.62 -1.71 -20.40
C ALA A 74 8.45 -0.69 -21.54
N LYS A 75 7.21 -0.44 -21.96
CA LYS A 75 6.92 0.41 -23.13
C LYS A 75 6.49 1.82 -22.75
N ARG A 76 5.54 1.94 -21.82
CA ARG A 76 4.97 3.21 -21.35
C ARG A 76 4.22 3.03 -20.04
N LYS A 77 3.86 4.14 -19.38
CA LYS A 77 2.86 4.13 -18.31
C LYS A 77 1.49 3.70 -18.85
N ALA A 78 0.73 2.99 -18.02
CA ALA A 78 -0.64 2.60 -18.33
C ALA A 78 -1.56 3.84 -18.36
N THR A 79 -2.56 3.82 -19.25
CA THR A 79 -3.64 4.81 -19.22
C THR A 79 -4.59 4.52 -18.05
N GLU A 80 -5.49 5.44 -17.73
CA GLU A 80 -6.46 5.23 -16.67
C GLU A 80 -7.37 4.03 -16.96
N GLU A 81 -7.81 3.86 -18.21
CA GLU A 81 -8.65 2.72 -18.62
C GLU A 81 -7.92 1.38 -18.43
N GLU A 82 -6.61 1.36 -18.67
CA GLU A 82 -5.79 0.16 -18.49
C GLU A 82 -5.55 -0.15 -17.01
N LYS A 83 -5.39 0.88 -16.17
CA LYS A 83 -5.33 0.73 -14.71
C LYS A 83 -6.64 0.17 -14.17
N GLU A 84 -7.77 0.74 -14.58
CA GLU A 84 -9.11 0.26 -14.21
C GLU A 84 -9.30 -1.21 -14.63
N ALA A 85 -8.87 -1.57 -15.85
CA ALA A 85 -8.93 -2.94 -16.30
C ALA A 85 -8.10 -3.90 -15.43
N LEU A 86 -6.90 -3.49 -14.98
CA LEU A 86 -6.13 -4.28 -14.02
C LEU A 86 -6.82 -4.35 -12.67
N GLN A 87 -7.36 -3.24 -12.17
CA GLN A 87 -8.06 -3.20 -10.88
C GLN A 87 -9.25 -4.17 -10.86
N GLN A 88 -10.05 -4.21 -11.93
CA GLN A 88 -11.15 -5.17 -12.06
C GLN A 88 -10.67 -6.64 -12.05
N VAL A 89 -9.46 -6.91 -12.55
CA VAL A 89 -8.86 -8.25 -12.49
C VAL A 89 -8.39 -8.55 -11.07
N LEU A 90 -7.78 -7.59 -10.37
CA LEU A 90 -7.41 -7.73 -8.97
C LEU A 90 -8.63 -8.06 -8.10
N ASP A 91 -9.71 -7.32 -8.28
CA ASP A 91 -10.93 -7.50 -7.48
C ASP A 91 -11.53 -8.91 -7.65
N LYS A 92 -11.48 -9.46 -8.88
CA LYS A 92 -11.92 -10.84 -9.16
C LYS A 92 -11.06 -11.90 -8.48
N GLU A 93 -9.78 -11.62 -8.27
CA GLU A 93 -8.85 -12.48 -7.55
C GLU A 93 -8.82 -12.19 -6.04
N HIS A 94 -9.77 -11.39 -5.54
CA HIS A 94 -9.83 -10.92 -4.16
C HIS A 94 -8.55 -10.18 -3.73
N LEU A 95 -7.96 -9.39 -4.62
CA LEU A 95 -6.80 -8.56 -4.37
C LEU A 95 -7.19 -7.09 -4.52
N VAL A 96 -6.56 -6.21 -3.73
CA VAL A 96 -6.71 -4.76 -3.88
C VAL A 96 -5.34 -4.10 -3.92
N TRP A 97 -5.20 -3.11 -4.79
CA TRP A 97 -4.04 -2.23 -4.80
C TRP A 97 -4.31 -1.04 -3.86
N ILE A 98 -3.42 -0.83 -2.91
CA ILE A 98 -3.48 0.31 -1.97
C ILE A 98 -2.45 1.34 -2.41
N ASP A 99 -2.88 2.30 -3.24
CA ASP A 99 -2.05 3.36 -3.82
C ASP A 99 -1.16 4.08 -2.79
N PRO A 100 -1.67 4.55 -1.63
CA PRO A 100 -0.84 5.24 -0.65
C PRO A 100 0.30 4.38 -0.07
N LEU A 101 0.15 3.05 -0.10
CA LEU A 101 1.12 2.11 0.46
C LEU A 101 1.99 1.44 -0.60
N ASN A 102 1.64 1.60 -1.87
CA ASN A 102 2.23 0.84 -2.97
C ASN A 102 2.27 -0.67 -2.67
N LYS A 103 1.11 -1.25 -2.33
CA LYS A 103 0.99 -2.66 -1.94
C LYS A 103 -0.26 -3.31 -2.50
N ILE A 104 -0.15 -4.61 -2.74
CA ILE A 104 -1.30 -5.48 -3.02
C ILE A 104 -1.66 -6.25 -1.75
N VAL A 105 -2.94 -6.25 -1.41
CA VAL A 105 -3.46 -6.90 -0.21
C VAL A 105 -4.61 -7.82 -0.61
N ASN A 106 -4.72 -8.98 0.03
CA ASN A 106 -5.89 -9.83 -0.16
C ASN A 106 -7.09 -9.19 0.56
N LEU A 107 -8.21 -9.02 -0.15
CA LEU A 107 -9.45 -8.46 0.40
C LEU A 107 -9.94 -9.25 1.61
N ASN A 108 -9.76 -10.57 1.63
CA ASN A 108 -10.14 -11.41 2.77
C ASN A 108 -9.25 -11.20 4.00
N ALA A 109 -8.10 -10.53 3.83
CA ALA A 109 -7.20 -10.14 4.92
C ALA A 109 -7.42 -8.69 5.38
N LEU A 110 -8.26 -7.91 4.69
CA LEU A 110 -8.66 -6.59 5.17
C LEU A 110 -9.66 -6.74 6.31
N SER A 111 -9.44 -5.97 7.37
CA SER A 111 -10.38 -5.89 8.49
C SER A 111 -10.85 -4.45 8.64
N PHE A 112 -12.14 -4.25 8.88
CA PHE A 112 -12.64 -2.93 9.27
C PHE A 112 -12.27 -2.64 10.71
N VAL A 113 -11.97 -1.38 11.01
CA VAL A 113 -11.89 -0.93 12.39
C VAL A 113 -13.28 -1.11 13.03
N PRO A 114 -13.40 -1.81 14.18
CA PRO A 114 -14.68 -2.02 14.82
C PRO A 114 -15.36 -0.70 15.18
N GLU A 115 -16.69 -0.63 15.10
CA GLU A 115 -17.46 0.58 15.44
C GLU A 115 -17.26 1.06 16.89
N SER A 116 -16.81 0.18 17.78
CA SER A 116 -16.46 0.51 19.16
C SER A 116 -15.18 1.36 19.29
N ILE A 117 -14.39 1.47 18.23
CA ILE A 117 -13.19 2.30 18.17
C ILE A 117 -13.52 3.59 17.43
N THR A 118 -13.45 4.72 18.13
CA THR A 118 -13.70 6.03 17.54
C THR A 118 -12.40 6.59 16.96
N LEU A 119 -12.35 6.67 15.63
CA LEU A 119 -11.29 7.31 14.86
C LEU A 119 -11.79 8.62 14.26
N LEU A 120 -10.96 9.66 14.32
CA LEU A 120 -11.32 11.02 13.93
C LEU A 120 -10.32 11.61 12.95
N LYS A 121 -10.74 12.56 12.10
CA LYS A 121 -9.82 13.45 11.37
C LYS A 121 -10.24 14.92 11.56
N PRO A 122 -9.35 15.90 11.33
CA PRO A 122 -9.71 17.31 11.42
C PRO A 122 -10.60 17.75 10.28
N THR A 123 -11.46 18.71 10.57
CA THR A 123 -12.28 19.39 9.57
C THR A 123 -11.54 20.64 9.06
N GLY A 124 -11.60 20.88 7.74
CA GLY A 124 -11.18 22.14 7.13
C GLY A 124 -9.66 22.40 7.06
N LEU A 125 -8.80 21.43 7.37
CA LEU A 125 -7.35 21.58 7.35
C LEU A 125 -6.71 20.74 6.24
N LYS A 126 -6.52 21.32 5.05
CA LYS A 126 -5.95 20.63 3.86
C LYS A 126 -4.65 19.85 4.10
N LYS A 127 -3.80 20.29 5.03
CA LYS A 127 -2.55 19.60 5.37
C LYS A 127 -2.74 18.45 6.36
N SER A 128 -3.82 18.49 7.15
CA SER A 128 -4.14 17.54 8.21
C SER A 128 -5.22 16.54 7.80
N ASP A 129 -5.82 16.67 6.61
CA ASP A 129 -6.85 15.75 6.08
C ASP A 129 -6.39 14.28 6.02
N LYS A 130 -5.07 14.02 6.03
CA LYS A 130 -4.50 12.67 6.04
C LYS A 130 -4.27 12.09 7.43
N HIS A 131 -4.44 12.88 8.48
CA HIS A 131 -4.08 12.49 9.84
C HIS A 131 -5.29 11.91 10.57
N ILE A 132 -5.13 10.69 11.07
CA ILE A 132 -6.14 9.98 11.87
C ILE A 132 -5.79 10.15 13.36
N GLY A 133 -6.77 10.59 14.14
CA GLY A 133 -6.79 10.61 15.60
C GLY A 133 -7.49 9.38 16.16
N VAL A 134 -7.11 8.98 17.38
CA VAL A 134 -7.72 7.86 18.10
C VAL A 134 -8.26 8.37 19.43
N CYS A 135 -9.55 8.17 19.71
CA CYS A 135 -10.18 8.64 20.95
C CYS A 135 -9.95 7.73 22.14
N THR A 136 -9.84 8.28 23.35
CA THR A 136 -9.88 7.51 24.60
C THR A 136 -11.18 6.69 24.71
N ALA A 137 -11.20 5.69 25.59
CA ALA A 137 -12.36 4.79 25.76
C ALA A 137 -13.67 5.52 26.13
N ASP A 138 -13.58 6.69 26.75
CA ASP A 138 -14.71 7.57 27.10
C ASP A 138 -15.02 8.63 26.02
N ASN A 139 -14.28 8.64 24.91
CA ASN A 139 -14.36 9.60 23.81
C ASN A 139 -14.13 11.08 24.18
N LEU A 140 -13.61 11.37 25.39
CA LEU A 140 -13.39 12.74 25.84
C LEU A 140 -12.11 13.38 25.28
N LYS A 141 -11.09 12.55 25.05
CA LYS A 141 -9.80 12.98 24.53
C LYS A 141 -9.45 12.22 23.28
N VAL A 142 -8.64 12.82 22.42
CA VAL A 142 -8.11 12.21 21.22
C VAL A 142 -6.58 12.26 21.28
N MET A 143 -5.94 11.11 21.09
CA MET A 143 -4.52 11.08 20.78
C MET A 143 -4.36 11.50 19.32
N TYR A 144 -3.76 12.67 19.16
CA TYR A 144 -3.60 13.33 17.87
C TYR A 144 -2.17 13.84 17.74
N GLY A 145 -1.62 13.88 16.52
CA GLY A 145 -0.24 14.32 16.37
C GLY A 145 0.37 14.10 14.99
N ALA A 146 1.44 14.84 14.75
CA ALA A 146 2.37 14.66 13.65
C ALA A 146 3.61 13.88 14.12
N ALA A 147 4.57 13.67 13.21
CA ALA A 147 5.78 12.88 13.43
C ALA A 147 6.60 13.25 14.69
N ASP A 148 6.66 14.55 15.02
CA ASP A 148 7.48 15.11 16.10
C ASP A 148 6.66 15.72 17.25
N THR A 149 5.33 15.80 17.09
CA THR A 149 4.45 16.46 18.04
C THR A 149 3.19 15.64 18.18
N TYR A 150 3.04 14.97 19.32
CA TYR A 150 1.82 14.26 19.70
C TYR A 150 1.29 14.82 21.01
N GLY A 151 0.00 14.65 21.21
CA GLY A 151 -0.65 15.08 22.44
C GLY A 151 -2.04 14.47 22.57
N LEU A 152 -2.54 14.50 23.80
CA LEU A 152 -3.95 14.31 24.06
C LEU A 152 -4.65 15.65 23.95
N PHE A 153 -5.61 15.75 23.04
CA PHE A 153 -6.44 16.93 22.83
C PHE A 153 -7.86 16.64 23.29
N TYR A 154 -8.59 17.66 23.69
CA TYR A 154 -10.03 17.51 23.90
C TYR A 154 -10.70 17.22 22.57
N ASN A 155 -11.61 16.26 22.58
CA ASN A 155 -12.42 15.96 21.42
C ASN A 155 -13.46 17.07 21.23
N ASP A 156 -13.27 17.94 20.22
CA ASP A 156 -14.26 18.94 19.81
C ASP A 156 -14.95 18.47 18.52
N PRO A 157 -16.22 18.03 18.57
CA PRO A 157 -16.96 17.55 17.41
C PRO A 157 -17.13 18.57 16.28
N ARG A 158 -16.88 19.87 16.54
CA ARG A 158 -16.93 20.91 15.50
C ARG A 158 -15.64 20.94 14.66
N LEU A 159 -14.54 20.46 15.25
CA LEU A 159 -13.20 20.47 14.64
C LEU A 159 -12.76 19.08 14.17
N LEU A 160 -13.45 18.02 14.59
CA LEU A 160 -13.10 16.64 14.32
C LEU A 160 -14.33 15.88 13.85
N GLU A 161 -14.18 15.11 12.77
CA GLU A 161 -15.23 14.23 12.27
C GLU A 161 -14.82 12.76 12.38
N ARG A 162 -15.79 11.90 12.66
CA ARG A 162 -15.59 10.44 12.69
C ARG A 162 -15.33 9.94 11.28
N VAL A 163 -14.40 9.01 11.17
CA VAL A 163 -14.02 8.37 9.90
C VAL A 163 -14.02 6.87 10.01
N ASP A 164 -14.53 6.22 8.96
CA ASP A 164 -14.39 4.79 8.79
C ASP A 164 -12.98 4.48 8.29
N CYS A 165 -12.38 3.46 8.87
CA CYS A 165 -11.01 3.08 8.57
C CYS A 165 -10.88 1.56 8.39
N LEU A 166 -9.89 1.20 7.59
CA LEU A 166 -9.44 -0.15 7.32
C LEU A 166 -8.15 -0.42 8.09
N LEU A 167 -7.99 -1.66 8.54
CA LEU A 167 -6.76 -2.23 9.07
C LEU A 167 -6.07 -3.00 7.95
N ILE A 168 -4.92 -2.49 7.52
CA ILE A 168 -4.13 -3.10 6.45
C ILE A 168 -2.89 -3.77 7.05
N PRO A 169 -2.73 -5.10 6.94
CA PRO A 169 -1.55 -5.78 7.44
C PRO A 169 -0.25 -5.18 6.90
N CYS A 170 0.73 -4.97 7.77
CA CYS A 170 2.03 -4.41 7.42
C CYS A 170 3.13 -4.91 8.37
N ASN A 171 4.38 -4.70 7.98
CA ASN A 171 5.51 -4.78 8.88
C ASN A 171 5.71 -3.43 9.56
N TYR A 172 6.23 -3.43 10.79
CA TYR A 172 6.48 -2.19 11.52
C TYR A 172 7.40 -1.22 10.77
N ASN A 173 8.42 -1.72 10.07
CA ASN A 173 9.37 -0.91 9.31
C ASN A 173 8.77 -0.21 8.08
N GLU A 174 7.51 -0.51 7.73
CA GLU A 174 6.78 0.14 6.65
C GLU A 174 5.85 1.25 7.16
N LEU A 175 5.77 1.45 8.48
CA LEU A 175 5.02 2.53 9.09
C LEU A 175 5.89 3.79 9.15
N GLU A 176 5.30 4.92 8.76
CA GLU A 176 5.96 6.21 8.78
C GLU A 176 5.59 6.99 10.04
N SER A 177 6.49 7.89 10.46
CA SER A 177 6.20 8.75 11.59
C SER A 177 4.99 9.65 11.31
N GLY A 178 4.03 9.66 12.23
CA GLY A 178 2.72 10.31 12.06
C GLY A 178 1.60 9.33 11.69
N ASP A 179 1.91 8.11 11.25
CA ASP A 179 0.91 7.08 10.98
C ASP A 179 0.13 6.70 12.25
N THR A 180 -1.12 6.31 12.04
CA THR A 180 -1.91 5.59 13.04
C THR A 180 -1.82 4.11 12.73
N ALA A 181 -1.52 3.30 13.74
CA ALA A 181 -1.36 1.87 13.58
C ALA A 181 -2.15 1.12 14.66
N PHE A 182 -2.49 -0.12 14.34
CA PHE A 182 -3.02 -1.09 15.27
C PHE A 182 -2.04 -2.24 15.39
N ARG A 183 -1.79 -2.71 16.62
CA ARG A 183 -0.88 -3.83 16.89
C ARG A 183 -1.57 -4.91 17.69
N THR A 184 -1.29 -6.17 17.40
CA THR A 184 -1.91 -7.30 18.13
C THR A 184 -0.97 -8.49 18.19
N LYS A 185 -1.12 -9.32 19.22
CA LYS A 185 -0.42 -10.61 19.31
C LYS A 185 -1.13 -11.72 18.52
N TYR A 186 -2.37 -11.48 18.09
CA TYR A 186 -3.14 -12.43 17.29
C TYR A 186 -2.73 -12.35 15.83
N LYS A 187 -2.69 -13.51 15.16
CA LYS A 187 -2.38 -13.54 13.73
C LYS A 187 -3.46 -12.79 12.94
N PRO A 188 -3.11 -12.19 11.79
CA PRO A 188 -4.10 -11.52 10.95
C PRO A 188 -5.27 -12.40 10.51
N SER A 189 -5.03 -13.70 10.30
CA SER A 189 -6.07 -14.68 9.98
C SER A 189 -7.00 -15.05 11.14
N GLU A 190 -6.64 -14.68 12.37
CA GLU A 190 -7.37 -14.99 13.60
C GLU A 190 -8.01 -13.73 14.21
N PHE A 191 -7.98 -12.61 13.48
CA PHE A 191 -8.51 -11.35 13.95
C PHE A 191 -10.04 -11.37 13.97
N ILE A 192 -10.61 -11.64 15.16
CA ILE A 192 -12.06 -11.62 15.37
C ILE A 192 -12.51 -10.17 15.63
N ILE A 193 -13.38 -9.68 14.75
CA ILE A 193 -14.07 -8.39 14.87
C ILE A 193 -14.83 -8.37 16.20
N GLY A 194 -14.47 -7.46 17.10
CA GLY A 194 -15.22 -7.19 18.35
C GLY A 194 -14.44 -7.27 19.66
N SER A 195 -13.14 -7.63 19.66
CA SER A 195 -12.38 -7.82 20.92
C SER A 195 -11.05 -7.05 21.02
N ASN A 196 -10.95 -5.86 20.42
CA ASN A 196 -9.66 -5.17 20.35
C ASN A 196 -9.62 -3.94 21.25
N ASP A 197 -8.84 -4.06 22.32
CA ASP A 197 -8.51 -2.98 23.26
C ASP A 197 -8.05 -1.74 22.50
N ILE A 198 -8.68 -0.60 22.78
CA ILE A 198 -8.35 0.70 22.19
C ILE A 198 -6.89 1.09 22.44
N ARG A 199 -6.25 0.54 23.49
CA ARG A 199 -4.81 0.70 23.77
C ARG A 199 -3.91 0.04 22.73
N ASN A 200 -4.42 -0.84 21.89
CA ASN A 200 -3.65 -1.41 20.78
C ASN A 200 -3.56 -0.49 19.57
N TYR A 201 -4.34 0.60 19.56
CA TYR A 201 -4.20 1.67 18.59
C TYR A 201 -3.17 2.68 19.09
N VAL A 202 -2.19 2.98 18.23
CA VAL A 202 -1.01 3.77 18.57
C VAL A 202 -0.71 4.81 17.50
N LYS A 203 0.03 5.86 17.87
CA LYS A 203 0.62 6.81 16.91
C LYS A 203 2.10 6.54 16.75
N ILE A 204 2.54 6.39 15.51
CA ILE A 204 3.94 6.15 15.18
C ILE A 204 4.73 7.45 15.27
N GLN A 205 5.86 7.40 15.96
CA GLN A 205 6.79 8.50 16.21
C GLN A 205 8.15 8.14 15.62
N LYS A 206 9.03 9.13 15.40
CA LYS A 206 10.36 8.86 14.82
C LYS A 206 11.18 7.84 15.60
N GLN A 207 10.98 7.76 16.91
CA GLN A 207 11.76 6.90 17.82
C GLN A 207 10.97 5.70 18.34
N GLY A 208 9.74 5.46 17.89
CA GLY A 208 8.87 4.44 18.47
C GLY A 208 7.40 4.70 18.23
N TYR A 209 6.56 4.41 19.20
CA TYR A 209 5.13 4.73 19.14
C TYR A 209 4.58 5.11 20.51
N THR A 210 3.42 5.77 20.50
CA THR A 210 2.72 6.24 21.71
C THR A 210 1.33 5.63 21.79
N TYR A 211 0.92 5.25 22.99
CA TYR A 211 -0.44 4.78 23.30
C TYR A 211 -1.44 5.91 23.44
N ILE A 212 -2.71 5.55 23.27
CA ILE A 212 -3.84 6.47 23.34
C ILE A 212 -4.02 7.22 24.66
N ASN A 213 -3.54 6.67 25.77
CA ASN A 213 -3.54 7.33 27.06
C ASN A 213 -2.34 8.30 27.22
N GLY A 214 -1.51 8.47 26.19
CA GLY A 214 -0.32 9.31 26.24
C GLY A 214 0.81 8.72 27.08
N GLU A 215 0.71 7.47 27.52
CA GLU A 215 1.77 6.83 28.30
C GLU A 215 2.96 6.50 27.41
N SER A 216 4.14 6.93 27.89
CA SER A 216 5.51 6.56 27.53
C SER A 216 5.76 6.15 26.07
N LEU A 217 6.56 6.95 25.36
CA LEU A 217 7.17 6.54 24.09
C LEU A 217 7.88 5.19 24.27
N ILE A 218 7.35 4.13 23.64
CA ILE A 218 8.03 2.83 23.61
C ILE A 218 9.00 2.83 22.43
N LYS A 219 10.30 2.73 22.72
CA LYS A 219 11.33 2.55 21.70
C LYS A 219 11.15 1.18 21.05
N CYS A 220 11.00 1.18 19.73
CA CYS A 220 10.72 -0.02 18.97
C CYS A 220 11.93 -0.97 18.93
N TYR A 221 11.82 -2.07 19.66
CA TYR A 221 12.47 -3.36 19.32
C TYR A 221 11.44 -4.51 19.33
N ASP A 222 10.14 -4.16 19.33
CA ASP A 222 9.07 -5.08 19.70
C ASP A 222 8.59 -5.89 18.48
N THR A 223 9.28 -6.99 18.20
CA THR A 223 8.98 -7.92 17.09
C THR A 223 7.79 -8.84 17.37
N ASP A 224 7.24 -8.81 18.59
CA ASP A 224 6.26 -9.80 19.08
C ASP A 224 4.81 -9.49 18.66
N TYR A 225 4.62 -8.47 17.83
CA TYR A 225 3.31 -8.00 17.40
C TYR A 225 3.14 -8.09 15.89
N HIS A 226 1.94 -8.47 15.48
CA HIS A 226 1.44 -8.24 14.14
C HIS A 226 0.93 -6.81 14.02
N TRP A 227 1.30 -6.14 12.93
CA TRP A 227 1.05 -4.72 12.73
C TRP A 227 0.06 -4.49 11.59
N PHE A 228 -0.78 -3.48 11.78
CA PHE A 228 -1.74 -3.03 10.80
C PHE A 228 -1.65 -1.51 10.69
N LYS A 229 -1.53 -0.99 9.48
CA LYS A 229 -1.69 0.45 9.24
C LYS A 229 -3.18 0.76 9.25
N VAL A 230 -3.56 1.77 10.02
CA VAL A 230 -4.93 2.30 10.00
C VAL A 230 -5.00 3.33 8.86
N THR A 231 -5.87 3.07 7.89
CA THR A 231 -6.05 3.94 6.72
C THR A 231 -7.52 4.25 6.56
N MET A 232 -7.86 5.50 6.21
CA MET A 232 -9.24 5.88 5.91
C MET A 232 -9.75 5.05 4.73
N GLY A 233 -10.95 4.50 4.87
CA GLY A 233 -11.64 3.74 3.83
C GLY A 233 -12.21 4.63 2.74
#